data_AF-A0A061NEZ3-F1
#
_entry.id   AF-A0A061NEZ3-F1
#
_cell.length_a   1.000
_cell.length_b   1.000
_cell.length_c   1.000
_cell.angle_alpha   90.00
_cell.angle_beta   90.00
_cell.angle_gamma   90.00
#
_symmetry.space_group_name_H-M   'P 1'
#
loop_
_entity.id
_entity.type
_entity.pdbx_description
1 polymer ?
#
loop_
_entity_poly.entity_id
_entity_poly.type
_entity_poly.pdbx_seq_one_letter_code
_entity_poly.pdbx_strand_id
1 'polypeptide(L)'
;MVVPDADLSLNEHAILPWKPTSSNYYPHLLQAVCSHFGIDMDVPFKHLPKEHVNILFYGGGKEKVLFRHENEFGGVRERLIQFEGVLNNISRRYHETSSDYVREQMEQYMISKACKTCNGHRLKDESLAVWIDGKHIGQVTDLPILQTKSWIEQLDLSEKDRQIARLILNEISERLGFLGNVGLGYLTLSRTAGTLSGGEAQRIRLATQIGSALMGVLYILDEPSIGLHQRDNMRLIRTLERMRDLGNTLIVVEHDEDTMLAADYIVDIGPGAGLNGGYITSEGTPDQVMEDPESLTGQYLSGKRYIPLPKERRNRTDRKISIKGASANNLKNVSVDIPLGVFNAVTGVSGSGKSTLINDILRKALSQKLHRAREKPAKHREIKGIEELDYVVNIDQSPIGRTQDRIQQRTQVYLIIFAKCLR
;
A
#
# COMPACT_ATOMS: atom_id res chain seq x y z
N MET A 1 -8.09 9.10 13.88
CA MET A 1 -9.16 8.85 12.89
C MET A 1 -10.40 9.62 13.30
N VAL A 2 -10.96 9.37 14.50
CA VAL A 2 -12.07 10.18 15.03
C VAL A 2 -11.63 11.62 15.35
N VAL A 3 -10.48 11.78 16.00
CA VAL A 3 -9.81 13.08 16.19
C VAL A 3 -8.48 13.02 15.43
N PRO A 4 -8.42 13.53 14.18
CA PRO A 4 -7.20 13.51 13.38
C PRO A 4 -6.19 14.57 13.82
N ASP A 5 -6.67 15.73 14.30
CA ASP A 5 -5.87 16.83 14.82
C ASP A 5 -6.35 17.16 16.24
N ALA A 6 -5.48 16.93 17.22
CA ALA A 6 -5.80 17.18 18.63
C ALA A 6 -5.47 18.61 19.06
N ASP A 7 -4.87 19.42 18.17
CA ASP A 7 -4.64 20.84 18.40
C ASP A 7 -5.91 21.68 18.17
N LEU A 8 -6.91 21.13 17.47
CA LEU A 8 -8.21 21.76 17.25
C LEU A 8 -9.10 21.66 18.49
N SER A 9 -9.95 22.67 18.70
CA SER A 9 -11.00 22.66 19.71
C SER A 9 -12.26 21.92 19.24
N LEU A 10 -13.24 21.70 20.14
CA LEU A 10 -14.52 21.09 19.75
C LEU A 10 -15.33 21.99 18.82
N ASN A 11 -15.24 23.32 19.02
CA ASN A 11 -15.85 24.32 18.14
C ASN A 11 -15.22 24.34 16.74
N GLU A 12 -13.93 24.01 16.63
CA GLU A 12 -13.23 23.83 15.35
C GLU A 12 -13.45 22.45 14.71
N HIS A 13 -14.41 21.67 15.23
CA HIS A 13 -14.76 20.32 14.77
C HIS A 13 -13.64 19.28 14.91
N ALA A 14 -12.95 19.27 16.07
CA ALA A 14 -11.97 18.23 16.39
C ALA A 14 -12.51 16.79 16.23
N ILE A 15 -13.81 16.57 16.49
CA ILE A 15 -14.49 15.28 16.32
C ILE A 15 -15.04 15.17 14.89
N LEU A 16 -14.25 14.58 14.00
CA LEU A 16 -14.51 14.55 12.56
C LEU A 16 -15.84 13.88 12.13
N PRO A 17 -16.26 12.74 12.72
CA PRO A 17 -17.52 12.08 12.33
C PRO A 17 -18.76 12.95 12.50
N TRP A 18 -18.68 13.96 13.37
CA TRP A 18 -19.79 14.85 13.73
C TRP A 18 -19.62 16.25 13.14
N LYS A 19 -18.71 16.42 12.18
CA LYS A 19 -18.62 17.64 11.38
C LYS A 19 -19.92 17.81 10.59
N PRO A 20 -20.49 19.03 10.51
CA PRO A 20 -21.69 19.27 9.73
C PRO A 20 -21.44 19.00 8.25
N THR A 21 -22.13 18.02 7.68
CA THR A 21 -22.12 17.71 6.23
C THR A 21 -23.45 18.04 5.59
N SER A 22 -24.55 17.56 6.19
CA SER A 22 -25.91 17.79 5.69
C SER A 22 -26.90 18.12 6.80
N SER A 23 -26.48 18.11 8.06
CA SER A 23 -27.34 18.40 9.23
C SER A 23 -26.51 18.88 10.41
N ASN A 24 -27.07 19.81 11.20
CA ASN A 24 -26.46 20.33 12.43
C ASN A 24 -26.85 19.55 13.70
N TYR A 25 -27.52 18.40 13.54
CA TYR A 25 -27.95 17.57 14.65
C TYR A 25 -26.82 17.19 15.61
N TYR A 26 -25.71 16.64 15.10
CA TYR A 26 -24.58 16.19 15.92
C TYR A 26 -23.77 17.34 16.54
N PRO A 27 -23.48 18.45 15.82
CA PRO A 27 -22.91 19.64 16.44
C PRO A 27 -23.73 20.18 17.62
N HIS A 28 -25.05 20.32 17.47
CA HIS A 28 -25.92 20.79 18.55
C HIS A 28 -25.96 19.78 19.70
N LEU A 29 -25.95 18.48 19.39
CA LEU A 29 -25.89 17.43 20.41
C LEU A 29 -24.60 17.51 21.23
N LEU A 30 -23.46 17.72 20.55
CA LEU A 30 -22.18 17.90 21.19
C LEU A 30 -22.19 19.12 22.12
N GLN A 31 -22.75 20.24 21.67
CA GLN A 31 -22.88 21.46 22.47
C GLN A 31 -23.74 21.24 23.73
N ALA A 32 -24.88 20.57 23.60
CA ALA A 32 -25.75 20.26 24.75
C ALA A 32 -25.03 19.39 25.80
N VAL A 33 -24.28 18.39 25.35
CA VAL A 33 -23.47 17.52 26.22
C VAL A 33 -22.35 18.31 26.89
N CYS A 34 -21.65 19.18 26.15
CA CYS A 34 -20.57 19.98 26.71
C CYS A 34 -21.09 20.96 27.77
N SER A 35 -22.20 21.64 27.51
CA SER A 35 -22.85 22.52 28.49
C SER A 35 -23.30 21.78 29.75
N HIS A 36 -23.83 20.56 29.60
CA HIS A 36 -24.31 19.75 30.73
C HIS A 36 -23.17 19.25 31.63
N PHE A 37 -22.08 18.79 31.04
CA PHE A 37 -20.92 18.23 31.76
C PHE A 37 -19.81 19.27 32.06
N GLY A 38 -20.01 20.54 31.71
CA GLY A 38 -19.00 21.60 31.93
C GLY A 38 -17.73 21.43 31.09
N ILE A 39 -17.86 20.87 29.88
CA ILE A 39 -16.74 20.68 28.97
C ILE A 39 -16.53 21.96 28.16
N ASP A 40 -15.37 22.59 28.30
CA ASP A 40 -14.98 23.75 27.51
C ASP A 40 -14.76 23.34 26.04
N MET A 41 -15.48 24.00 25.13
CA MET A 41 -15.43 23.71 23.69
C MET A 41 -14.34 24.47 22.94
N ASP A 42 -13.73 25.50 23.54
CA ASP A 42 -12.70 26.34 22.94
C ASP A 42 -11.28 25.85 23.27
N VAL A 43 -11.14 24.97 24.26
CA VAL A 43 -9.88 24.33 24.61
C VAL A 43 -9.48 23.31 23.53
N PRO A 44 -8.21 23.31 23.07
CA PRO A 44 -7.70 22.26 22.18
C PRO A 44 -7.93 20.87 22.75
N PHE A 45 -8.36 19.93 21.91
CA PHE A 45 -8.77 18.58 22.33
C PHE A 45 -7.71 17.87 23.18
N LYS A 46 -6.41 18.06 22.88
CA LYS A 46 -5.28 17.48 23.61
C LYS A 46 -5.18 17.93 25.08
N HIS A 47 -5.79 19.06 25.44
CA HIS A 47 -5.76 19.64 26.78
C HIS A 47 -7.03 19.33 27.59
N LEU A 48 -8.02 18.66 27.00
CA LEU A 48 -9.21 18.25 27.73
C LEU A 48 -8.88 17.21 28.82
N PRO A 49 -9.49 17.31 30.01
CA PRO A 49 -9.37 16.27 31.04
C PRO A 49 -9.80 14.90 30.51
N LYS A 50 -9.14 13.83 30.96
CA LYS A 50 -9.44 12.44 30.53
C LYS A 50 -10.89 12.04 30.81
N GLU A 51 -11.48 12.55 31.88
CA GLU A 51 -12.89 12.32 32.24
C GLU A 51 -13.83 12.90 31.18
N HIS A 52 -13.60 14.13 30.73
CA HIS A 52 -14.37 14.77 29.67
C HIS A 52 -14.23 14.00 28.35
N VAL A 53 -13.01 13.57 28.00
CA VAL A 53 -12.76 12.74 26.81
C VAL A 53 -13.52 11.41 26.89
N ASN A 54 -13.56 10.78 28.06
CA ASN A 54 -14.32 9.54 28.27
C ASN A 54 -15.83 9.75 28.09
N ILE A 55 -16.39 10.83 28.64
CA ILE A 55 -17.81 11.18 28.45
C ILE A 55 -18.12 11.38 26.97
N LEU A 56 -17.28 12.14 26.25
CA LEU A 56 -17.46 12.40 24.81
C LEU A 56 -17.44 11.11 23.98
N PHE A 57 -16.53 10.18 24.28
CA PHE A 57 -16.35 8.97 23.47
C PHE A 57 -17.27 7.81 23.86
N TYR A 58 -17.54 7.62 25.15
CA TYR A 58 -18.22 6.44 25.69
C TYR A 58 -19.56 6.76 26.37
N GLY A 59 -19.91 8.03 26.53
CA GLY A 59 -21.15 8.48 27.13
C GLY A 59 -21.05 8.79 28.63
N GLY A 60 -22.04 9.50 29.16
CA GLY A 60 -22.17 9.87 30.58
C GLY A 60 -22.87 8.81 31.44
N GLY A 61 -22.81 7.53 31.06
CA GLY A 61 -23.54 6.47 31.76
C GLY A 61 -25.06 6.60 31.61
N LYS A 62 -25.80 6.58 32.73
CA LYS A 62 -27.28 6.66 32.76
C LYS A 62 -27.84 8.09 32.82
N GLU A 63 -26.96 9.08 32.93
CA GLU A 63 -27.35 10.48 33.05
C GLU A 63 -28.00 10.96 31.75
N LYS A 64 -29.09 11.73 31.89
CA LYS A 64 -29.85 12.26 30.75
C LYS A 64 -29.47 13.72 30.53
N VAL A 65 -29.10 14.04 29.31
CA VAL A 65 -28.78 15.39 28.85
C VAL A 65 -30.03 15.99 28.22
N LEU A 66 -30.35 17.23 28.58
CA LEU A 66 -31.39 17.99 27.92
C LEU A 66 -30.88 18.42 26.54
N PHE A 67 -31.48 17.88 25.49
CA PHE A 67 -31.13 18.20 24.11
C PHE A 67 -32.26 18.95 23.44
N ARG A 68 -31.98 20.23 23.14
CA ARG A 68 -32.84 21.11 22.36
C ARG A 68 -32.26 21.25 20.95
N HIS A 69 -33.06 20.90 19.95
CA HIS A 69 -32.65 20.98 18.55
C HIS A 69 -33.73 21.63 17.69
N GLU A 70 -33.34 22.58 16.86
CA GLU A 70 -34.18 23.14 15.81
C GLU A 70 -33.96 22.35 14.52
N ASN A 71 -35.03 21.75 13.99
CA ASN A 71 -34.97 21.04 12.72
C ASN A 71 -34.83 22.03 11.55
N GLU A 72 -34.41 21.54 10.38
CA GLU A 72 -34.21 22.35 9.16
C GLU A 72 -35.46 23.12 8.69
N PHE A 73 -36.65 22.76 9.19
CA PHE A 73 -37.93 23.41 8.90
C PHE A 73 -38.39 24.40 9.99
N GLY A 74 -37.50 24.81 10.91
CA GLY A 74 -37.79 25.80 11.98
C GLY A 74 -38.54 25.26 13.20
N GLY A 75 -38.77 23.94 13.27
CA GLY A 75 -39.43 23.29 14.40
C GLY A 75 -38.46 22.95 15.53
N VAL A 76 -38.64 23.55 16.70
CA VAL A 76 -37.85 23.25 17.90
C VAL A 76 -38.37 22.00 18.61
N ARG A 77 -37.49 21.05 18.92
CA ARG A 77 -37.79 19.87 19.72
C ARG A 77 -36.85 19.80 20.92
N GLU A 78 -37.43 19.56 22.09
CA GLU A 78 -36.70 19.34 23.34
C GLU A 78 -36.92 17.89 23.81
N ARG A 79 -35.84 17.19 24.12
CA ARG A 79 -35.89 15.81 24.65
C ARG A 79 -34.77 15.58 25.65
N LEU A 80 -35.07 14.80 26.69
CA LEU A 80 -34.05 14.21 27.57
C LEU A 80 -33.52 12.94 26.92
N ILE A 81 -32.24 12.96 26.54
CA ILE A 81 -31.59 11.83 25.87
C ILE A 81 -30.46 11.29 26.72
N GLN A 82 -30.23 9.99 26.64
CA GLN A 82 -29.03 9.38 27.21
C GLN A 82 -27.94 9.47 26.15
N PHE A 83 -26.85 10.16 26.47
CA PHE A 83 -25.75 10.34 25.54
C PHE A 83 -24.91 9.06 25.44
N GLU A 84 -24.99 8.36 24.31
CA GLU A 84 -24.30 7.09 24.08
C GLU A 84 -22.78 7.25 23.88
N GLY A 85 -22.30 8.46 23.54
CA GLY A 85 -20.91 8.72 23.19
C GLY A 85 -20.62 8.52 21.70
N VAL A 86 -19.60 9.23 21.20
CA VAL A 86 -19.26 9.26 19.77
C VAL A 86 -18.83 7.88 19.24
N LEU A 87 -18.02 7.12 19.98
CA LEU A 87 -17.53 5.82 19.50
C LEU A 87 -18.63 4.77 19.45
N ASN A 88 -19.50 4.76 20.46
CA ASN A 88 -20.66 3.89 20.49
C ASN A 88 -21.65 4.26 19.38
N ASN A 89 -21.86 5.55 19.12
CA ASN A 89 -22.68 6.01 18.00
C ASN A 89 -22.16 5.48 16.65
N ILE A 90 -20.86 5.59 16.39
CA ILE A 90 -20.24 5.08 15.15
C ILE A 90 -20.40 3.56 15.06
N SER A 91 -20.09 2.84 16.14
CA SER A 91 -20.21 1.38 16.19
C SER A 91 -21.65 0.92 15.95
N ARG A 92 -22.61 1.52 16.63
CA ARG A 92 -24.03 1.20 16.49
C ARG A 92 -24.53 1.50 15.08
N ARG A 93 -24.25 2.69 14.54
CA ARG A 93 -24.65 3.07 13.17
C ARG A 93 -24.06 2.14 12.11
N TYR A 94 -22.84 1.64 12.31
CA TYR A 94 -22.23 0.67 11.41
C TYR A 94 -22.93 -0.71 11.45
N HIS A 95 -23.29 -1.21 12.63
CA HIS A 95 -23.88 -2.55 12.80
C HIS A 95 -25.39 -2.58 12.52
N GLU A 96 -26.13 -1.52 12.88
CA GLU A 96 -27.59 -1.47 12.76
C GLU A 96 -28.08 -0.98 11.40
N THR A 97 -27.22 -0.31 10.61
CA THR A 97 -27.64 0.18 9.30
C THR A 97 -27.73 -0.94 8.27
N SER A 98 -28.78 -0.91 7.46
CA SER A 98 -28.93 -1.72 6.26
C SER A 98 -28.32 -1.07 5.01
N SER A 99 -27.84 0.18 5.11
CA SER A 99 -27.29 0.93 3.97
C SER A 99 -25.77 0.74 3.87
N ASP A 100 -25.32 0.20 2.74
CA ASP A 100 -23.88 0.04 2.46
C ASP A 100 -23.16 1.38 2.41
N TYR A 101 -23.78 2.42 1.87
CA TYR A 101 -23.23 3.78 1.89
C TYR A 101 -22.95 4.27 3.32
N VAL A 102 -23.91 4.09 4.25
CA VAL A 102 -23.71 4.49 5.65
C VAL A 102 -22.60 3.65 6.29
N ARG A 103 -22.55 2.36 5.97
CA ARG A 103 -21.48 1.46 6.45
C ARG A 103 -20.10 1.96 6.01
N GLU A 104 -19.92 2.23 4.71
CA GLU A 104 -18.68 2.76 4.14
C GLU A 104 -18.28 4.11 4.77
N GLN A 105 -19.24 5.01 5.04
CA GLN A 105 -18.95 6.27 5.72
C GLN A 105 -18.44 6.06 7.16
N MET A 106 -18.99 5.09 7.88
CA MET A 106 -18.56 4.78 9.25
C MET A 106 -17.22 4.03 9.27
N GLU A 107 -16.94 3.18 8.28
CA GLU A 107 -15.67 2.44 8.15
C GLU A 107 -14.45 3.36 8.10
N GLN A 108 -14.58 4.57 7.56
CA GLN A 108 -13.51 5.57 7.52
C GLN A 108 -12.94 5.92 8.90
N TYR A 109 -13.70 5.67 9.96
CA TYR A 109 -13.32 5.93 11.35
C TYR A 109 -12.93 4.66 12.11
N MET A 110 -12.86 3.51 11.42
CA MET A 110 -12.55 2.21 12.00
C MET A 110 -11.19 1.70 11.51
N ILE A 111 -10.57 0.83 12.31
CA ILE A 111 -9.37 0.09 11.92
C ILE A 111 -9.63 -1.40 12.05
N SER A 112 -9.11 -2.16 11.10
CA SER A 112 -9.02 -3.60 11.25
C SER A 112 -8.02 -3.95 12.35
N LYS A 113 -8.42 -4.85 13.24
CA LYS A 113 -7.57 -5.44 14.27
C LYS A 113 -7.65 -6.96 14.17
N ALA A 114 -6.59 -7.64 14.60
CA ALA A 114 -6.62 -9.09 14.73
C ALA A 114 -7.79 -9.50 15.64
N CYS A 115 -8.54 -10.51 15.22
CA CYS A 115 -9.59 -11.10 16.03
C CYS A 115 -8.99 -11.65 17.33
N LYS A 116 -9.59 -11.33 18.47
CA LYS A 116 -9.11 -11.79 19.79
C LYS A 116 -9.29 -13.29 20.01
N THR A 117 -10.25 -13.91 19.33
CA THR A 117 -10.53 -15.35 19.46
C THR A 117 -9.48 -16.17 18.74
N CYS A 118 -9.30 -15.96 17.44
CA CYS A 118 -8.36 -16.76 16.62
C CYS A 118 -6.97 -16.12 16.47
N ASN A 119 -6.69 -15.03 17.19
CA ASN A 119 -5.47 -14.21 17.08
C ASN A 119 -5.12 -13.76 15.65
N GLY A 120 -6.12 -13.69 14.76
CA GLY A 120 -5.92 -13.33 13.35
C GLY A 120 -5.63 -14.50 12.41
N HIS A 121 -5.55 -15.75 12.90
CA HIS A 121 -5.31 -16.94 12.07
C HIS A 121 -6.55 -17.45 11.32
N ARG A 122 -7.75 -16.90 11.61
CA ARG A 122 -9.01 -17.15 10.87
C ARG A 122 -9.54 -18.58 10.93
N LEU A 123 -9.00 -19.42 11.81
CA LEU A 123 -9.41 -20.81 12.01
C LEU A 123 -9.95 -21.01 13.43
N LYS A 124 -10.68 -22.11 13.62
CA LYS A 124 -11.15 -22.55 14.94
C LYS A 124 -10.00 -23.10 15.78
N ASP A 125 -10.18 -23.11 17.09
CA ASP A 125 -9.17 -23.57 18.04
C ASP A 125 -8.79 -25.04 17.82
N GLU A 126 -9.74 -25.90 17.44
CA GLU A 126 -9.47 -27.31 17.14
C GLU A 126 -8.62 -27.48 15.88
N SER A 127 -8.75 -26.58 14.91
CA SER A 127 -7.90 -26.58 13.70
C SER A 127 -6.49 -26.06 13.99
N LEU A 128 -6.35 -25.11 14.93
CA LEU A 128 -5.06 -24.59 15.39
C LEU A 128 -4.36 -25.55 16.38
N ALA A 129 -5.09 -26.52 16.93
CA ALA A 129 -4.55 -27.57 17.78
C ALA A 129 -3.85 -28.70 17.01
N VAL A 130 -3.75 -28.63 15.67
CA VAL A 130 -2.99 -29.58 14.84
C VAL A 130 -1.61 -29.02 14.54
N TRP A 131 -0.57 -29.75 14.92
CA TRP A 131 0.83 -29.31 14.87
C TRP A 131 1.64 -30.23 13.96
N ILE A 132 2.51 -29.63 13.17
CA ILE A 132 3.57 -30.30 12.42
C ILE A 132 4.87 -29.65 12.88
N ASP A 133 5.83 -30.45 13.39
CA ASP A 133 7.13 -29.97 13.86
C ASP A 133 7.05 -28.69 14.73
N GLY A 134 6.20 -28.77 15.77
CA GLY A 134 6.04 -27.69 16.75
C GLY A 134 5.37 -26.41 16.23
N LYS A 135 4.72 -26.43 15.05
CA LYS A 135 3.95 -25.29 14.53
C LYS A 135 2.58 -25.72 14.01
N HIS A 136 1.56 -24.89 14.24
CA HIS A 136 0.25 -25.05 13.60
C HIS A 136 0.18 -24.30 12.27
N ILE A 137 -0.85 -24.57 11.47
CA ILE A 137 -1.00 -24.01 10.11
C ILE A 137 -0.91 -22.48 10.06
N GLY A 138 -1.57 -21.77 10.99
CA GLY A 138 -1.49 -20.31 11.10
C GLY A 138 -0.07 -19.77 11.25
N GLN A 139 0.75 -20.36 12.13
CA GLN A 139 2.14 -19.97 12.34
C GLN A 139 2.99 -20.20 11.07
N VAL A 140 2.79 -21.34 10.39
CA VAL A 140 3.49 -21.64 9.14
C VAL A 140 3.14 -20.63 8.05
N THR A 141 1.87 -20.22 7.96
CA THR A 141 1.43 -19.22 6.97
C THR A 141 1.92 -17.79 7.26
N ASP A 142 2.28 -17.49 8.51
CA ASP A 142 2.82 -16.20 8.93
C ASP A 142 4.34 -16.09 8.75
N LEU A 143 5.03 -17.20 8.47
CA LEU A 143 6.44 -17.16 8.08
C LEU A 143 6.60 -16.55 6.68
N PRO A 144 7.70 -15.80 6.43
CA PRO A 144 8.09 -15.43 5.08
C PRO A 144 8.29 -16.67 4.21
N ILE A 145 7.89 -16.61 2.94
CA ILE A 145 7.94 -17.72 1.98
C ILE A 145 9.29 -18.46 1.98
N LEU A 146 10.41 -17.74 2.01
CA LEU A 146 11.73 -18.38 2.07
C LEU A 146 11.98 -19.14 3.37
N GLN A 147 11.50 -18.61 4.50
CA GLN A 147 11.59 -19.29 5.79
C GLN A 147 10.66 -20.52 5.83
N THR A 148 9.45 -20.40 5.27
CA THR A 148 8.55 -21.56 5.13
C THR A 148 9.18 -22.65 4.28
N LYS A 149 9.84 -22.30 3.17
CA LYS A 149 10.55 -23.25 2.30
C LYS A 149 11.67 -23.97 3.06
N SER A 150 12.53 -23.21 3.75
CA SER A 150 13.60 -23.80 4.56
C SER A 150 13.06 -24.68 5.69
N TRP A 151 11.96 -24.28 6.32
CA TRP A 151 11.32 -25.10 7.35
C TRP A 151 10.80 -26.43 6.78
N ILE A 152 10.15 -26.41 5.61
CA ILE A 152 9.68 -27.63 4.92
C ILE A 152 10.85 -28.56 4.55
N GLU A 153 11.96 -28.01 4.06
CA GLU A 153 13.15 -28.79 3.71
C GLU A 153 13.82 -29.44 4.93
N GLN A 154 13.64 -28.86 6.12
CA GLN A 154 14.22 -29.31 7.38
C GLN A 154 13.24 -30.14 8.24
N LEU A 155 12.03 -30.42 7.73
CA LEU A 155 11.02 -31.20 8.46
C LEU A 155 11.53 -32.61 8.80
N ASP A 156 11.64 -32.88 10.09
CA ASP A 156 11.86 -34.21 10.61
C ASP A 156 10.53 -34.94 10.76
N LEU A 157 10.35 -35.99 9.96
CA LEU A 157 9.12 -36.77 9.89
C LEU A 157 9.47 -38.24 10.01
N SER A 158 8.58 -39.02 10.63
CA SER A 158 8.69 -40.47 10.63
C SER A 158 8.71 -41.00 9.19
N GLU A 159 9.30 -42.18 8.98
CA GLU A 159 9.36 -42.79 7.64
C GLU A 159 7.98 -42.94 7.00
N LYS A 160 6.98 -43.33 7.80
CA LYS A 160 5.59 -43.46 7.37
C LYS A 160 4.99 -42.12 6.95
N ASP A 161 5.16 -41.08 7.77
CA ASP A 161 4.59 -39.76 7.47
C ASP A 161 5.28 -39.13 6.25
N ARG A 162 6.60 -39.30 6.15
CA ARG A 162 7.37 -38.85 4.98
C ARG A 162 6.92 -39.54 3.70
N GLN A 163 6.61 -40.83 3.74
CA GLN A 163 6.10 -41.56 2.58
C GLN A 163 4.73 -41.02 2.13
N ILE A 164 3.82 -40.75 3.07
CA ILE A 164 2.48 -40.20 2.77
C ILE A 164 2.59 -38.76 2.26
N ALA A 165 3.39 -37.94 2.91
CA ALA A 165 3.48 -36.50 2.64
C ALA A 165 4.40 -36.15 1.46
N ARG A 166 5.21 -37.08 0.95
CA ARG A 166 6.25 -36.83 -0.07
C ARG A 166 5.78 -35.97 -1.24
N LEU A 167 4.67 -36.34 -1.88
CA LEU A 167 4.14 -35.61 -3.03
C LEU A 167 3.67 -34.20 -2.65
N ILE A 168 3.04 -34.07 -1.48
CA ILE A 168 2.54 -32.79 -0.96
C ILE A 168 3.70 -31.86 -0.62
N LEU A 169 4.73 -32.36 0.09
CA LEU A 169 5.90 -31.56 0.47
C LEU A 169 6.69 -31.09 -0.76
N ASN A 170 6.82 -31.94 -1.78
CA ASN A 170 7.44 -31.57 -3.05
C ASN A 170 6.65 -30.45 -3.73
N GLU A 171 5.32 -30.61 -3.88
CA GLU A 171 4.46 -29.60 -4.51
C GLU A 171 4.53 -28.25 -3.77
N ILE A 172 4.50 -28.26 -2.44
CA ILE A 172 4.61 -27.02 -1.65
C ILE A 172 6.01 -26.41 -1.83
N SER A 173 7.07 -27.20 -1.75
CA SER A 173 8.44 -26.71 -1.89
C SER A 173 8.69 -26.09 -3.26
N GLU A 174 8.16 -26.71 -4.33
CA GLU A 174 8.24 -26.17 -5.69
C GLU A 174 7.50 -24.84 -5.82
N ARG A 175 6.25 -24.75 -5.34
CA ARG A 175 5.46 -23.51 -5.38
C ARG A 175 6.12 -22.37 -4.60
N LEU A 176 6.64 -22.66 -3.41
CA LEU A 176 7.40 -21.68 -2.63
C LEU A 176 8.69 -21.28 -3.35
N GLY A 177 9.34 -22.23 -4.03
CA GLY A 177 10.48 -21.98 -4.90
C GLY A 177 10.17 -21.01 -6.04
N PHE A 178 9.04 -21.18 -6.74
CA PHE A 178 8.61 -20.27 -7.80
C PHE A 178 8.38 -18.86 -7.28
N LEU A 179 7.69 -18.72 -6.14
CA LEU A 179 7.51 -17.41 -5.48
C LEU A 179 8.85 -16.78 -5.08
N GLY A 180 9.81 -17.58 -4.61
CA GLY A 180 11.16 -17.14 -4.31
C GLY A 180 11.92 -16.65 -5.56
N ASN A 181 11.80 -17.35 -6.68
CA ASN A 181 12.47 -17.03 -7.95
C ASN A 181 11.99 -15.70 -8.53
N VAL A 182 10.70 -15.40 -8.43
CA VAL A 182 10.12 -14.11 -8.84
C VAL A 182 10.29 -13.00 -7.78
N GLY A 183 11.17 -13.20 -6.79
CA GLY A 183 11.54 -12.17 -5.81
C GLY A 183 10.47 -11.88 -4.73
N LEU A 184 9.51 -12.79 -4.52
CA LEU A 184 8.44 -12.62 -3.52
C LEU A 184 8.72 -13.33 -2.19
N GLY A 185 9.95 -13.81 -2.00
CA GLY A 185 10.36 -14.59 -0.84
C GLY A 185 10.18 -13.92 0.54
N TYR A 186 10.02 -12.60 0.57
CA TYR A 186 9.81 -11.81 1.79
C TYR A 186 8.33 -11.74 2.24
N LEU A 187 7.39 -12.09 1.36
CA LEU A 187 5.96 -12.09 1.70
C LEU A 187 5.61 -13.31 2.54
N THR A 188 4.53 -13.21 3.29
CA THR A 188 3.93 -14.33 4.03
C THR A 188 2.74 -14.89 3.25
N LEU A 189 2.40 -16.16 3.46
CA LEU A 189 1.22 -16.76 2.84
C LEU A 189 -0.10 -16.19 3.39
N SER A 190 -0.07 -15.66 4.62
CA SER A 190 -1.20 -15.00 5.27
C SER A 190 -1.47 -13.57 4.77
N ARG A 191 -0.60 -13.01 3.92
CA ARG A 191 -0.71 -11.64 3.43
C ARG A 191 -1.99 -11.45 2.60
N THR A 192 -2.80 -10.47 2.97
CA THR A 192 -4.04 -10.15 2.24
C THR A 192 -3.75 -9.68 0.81
N ALA A 193 -4.36 -10.32 -0.18
CA ALA A 193 -4.16 -10.06 -1.60
C ALA A 193 -4.38 -8.58 -1.99
N GLY A 194 -5.40 -7.92 -1.43
CA GLY A 194 -5.70 -6.50 -1.70
C GLY A 194 -4.66 -5.51 -1.18
N THR A 195 -3.63 -5.96 -0.45
CA THR A 195 -2.54 -5.12 0.05
C THR A 195 -1.24 -5.26 -0.74
N LEU A 196 -1.25 -6.07 -1.80
CA LEU A 196 -0.13 -6.26 -2.71
C LEU A 196 -0.07 -5.13 -3.72
N SER A 197 1.14 -4.72 -4.08
CA SER A 197 1.38 -3.86 -5.23
C SER A 197 1.05 -4.56 -6.55
N GLY A 198 0.85 -3.78 -7.62
CA GLY A 198 0.59 -4.32 -8.96
C GLY A 198 1.67 -5.32 -9.41
N GLY A 199 2.95 -4.96 -9.24
CA GLY A 199 4.07 -5.84 -9.56
C GLY A 199 4.12 -7.11 -8.69
N GLU A 200 3.79 -7.03 -7.40
CA GLU A 200 3.69 -8.22 -6.54
C GLU A 200 2.56 -9.16 -7.02
N ALA A 201 1.37 -8.62 -7.28
CA ALA A 201 0.23 -9.41 -7.75
C ALA A 201 0.52 -10.07 -9.12
N GLN A 202 1.15 -9.34 -10.03
CA GLN A 202 1.57 -9.84 -11.33
C GLN A 202 2.59 -10.98 -11.19
N ARG A 203 3.59 -10.83 -10.31
CA ARG A 203 4.60 -11.88 -10.08
C ARG A 203 4.03 -13.12 -9.37
N ILE A 204 3.03 -12.97 -8.49
CA ILE A 204 2.28 -14.13 -7.95
C ILE A 204 1.58 -14.87 -9.08
N ARG A 205 0.94 -14.15 -10.00
CA ARG A 205 0.28 -14.77 -11.16
C ARG A 205 1.30 -15.51 -12.03
N LEU A 206 2.46 -14.91 -12.29
CA LEU A 206 3.56 -15.55 -13.02
C LEU A 206 4.02 -16.85 -12.33
N ALA A 207 4.34 -16.80 -11.03
CA ALA A 207 4.72 -17.97 -10.23
C ALA A 207 3.67 -19.10 -10.28
N THR A 208 2.38 -18.73 -10.28
CA THR A 208 1.28 -19.69 -10.37
C THR A 208 1.24 -20.37 -11.75
N GLN A 209 1.50 -19.62 -12.83
CA GLN A 209 1.53 -20.19 -14.19
C GLN A 209 2.73 -21.12 -14.41
N ILE A 210 3.89 -20.78 -13.83
CA ILE A 210 5.07 -21.66 -13.88
C ILE A 210 4.77 -22.99 -13.18
N GLY A 211 4.09 -22.93 -12.04
CA GLY A 211 3.70 -24.13 -11.29
C GLY A 211 2.65 -25.00 -11.98
N SER A 212 1.87 -24.47 -12.92
CA SER A 212 0.93 -25.30 -13.70
C SER A 212 1.61 -26.16 -14.77
N ALA A 213 2.89 -25.92 -15.08
CA ALA A 213 3.68 -26.68 -16.04
C ALA A 213 2.96 -26.94 -17.38
N LEU A 214 2.17 -25.96 -17.85
CA LEU A 214 1.47 -26.05 -19.12
C LEU A 214 2.48 -25.96 -20.29
N MET A 215 2.16 -26.64 -21.39
CA MET A 215 2.94 -26.63 -22.63
C MET A 215 2.05 -26.18 -23.79
N GLY A 216 2.65 -25.58 -24.84
CA GLY A 216 1.92 -25.11 -26.01
C GLY A 216 1.05 -23.88 -25.75
N VAL A 217 1.36 -23.10 -24.71
CA VAL A 217 0.64 -21.88 -24.36
C VAL A 217 1.39 -20.65 -24.87
N LEU A 218 0.66 -19.67 -25.41
CA LEU A 218 1.16 -18.34 -25.70
C LEU A 218 0.93 -17.42 -24.50
N TYR A 219 2.01 -17.06 -23.80
CA TYR A 219 1.97 -16.11 -22.70
C TYR A 219 2.26 -14.70 -23.20
N ILE A 220 1.39 -13.75 -22.87
CA ILE A 220 1.62 -12.32 -23.12
C ILE A 220 1.80 -11.63 -21.77
N LEU A 221 2.99 -11.08 -21.54
CA LEU A 221 3.38 -10.42 -20.29
C LEU A 221 3.59 -8.93 -20.52
N ASP A 222 3.04 -8.12 -19.63
CA ASP A 222 3.11 -6.66 -19.68
C ASP A 222 4.05 -6.14 -18.58
N GLU A 223 5.30 -5.84 -18.93
CA GLU A 223 6.37 -5.33 -18.07
C GLU A 223 6.55 -6.11 -16.73
N PRO A 224 6.91 -7.41 -16.78
CA PRO A 224 7.07 -8.24 -15.59
C PRO A 224 8.19 -7.77 -14.63
N SER A 225 9.14 -6.95 -15.10
CA SER A 225 10.20 -6.36 -14.27
C SER A 225 9.70 -5.24 -13.35
N ILE A 226 8.45 -4.75 -13.51
CA ILE A 226 7.90 -3.65 -12.72
C ILE A 226 8.04 -3.89 -11.20
N GLY A 227 8.71 -2.95 -10.54
CA GLY A 227 8.89 -2.97 -9.08
C GLY A 227 9.76 -4.11 -8.59
N LEU A 228 10.56 -4.69 -9.48
CA LEU A 228 11.67 -5.57 -9.16
C LEU A 228 12.96 -4.74 -9.07
N HIS A 229 13.89 -5.18 -8.24
CA HIS A 229 15.22 -4.55 -8.14
C HIS A 229 16.16 -5.22 -9.16
N GLN A 230 17.11 -4.48 -9.75
CA GLN A 230 18.00 -5.02 -10.80
C GLN A 230 18.66 -6.35 -10.42
N ARG A 231 19.09 -6.47 -9.15
CA ARG A 231 19.66 -7.71 -8.59
C ARG A 231 18.78 -8.95 -8.80
N ASP A 232 17.46 -8.79 -8.72
CA ASP A 232 16.52 -9.89 -8.81
C ASP A 232 16.01 -10.09 -10.26
N ASN A 233 16.35 -9.18 -11.18
CA ASN A 233 15.93 -9.21 -12.58
C ASN A 233 16.45 -10.45 -13.33
N MET A 234 17.71 -10.81 -13.11
CA MET A 234 18.31 -12.01 -13.70
C MET A 234 17.57 -13.30 -13.29
N ARG A 235 16.95 -13.33 -12.10
CA ARG A 235 16.13 -14.48 -11.68
C ARG A 235 14.80 -14.54 -12.42
N LEU A 236 14.20 -13.38 -12.70
CA LEU A 236 13.01 -13.28 -13.53
C LEU A 236 13.31 -13.76 -14.95
N ILE A 237 14.39 -13.27 -15.58
CA ILE A 237 14.81 -13.68 -16.92
C ILE A 237 14.95 -15.21 -17.01
N ARG A 238 15.72 -15.82 -16.11
CA ARG A 238 15.87 -17.29 -16.05
C ARG A 238 14.55 -18.05 -15.87
N THR A 239 13.60 -17.43 -15.19
CA THR A 239 12.28 -18.00 -14.99
C THR A 239 11.47 -17.95 -16.29
N LEU A 240 11.55 -16.85 -17.06
CA LEU A 240 10.93 -16.71 -18.38
C LEU A 240 11.55 -17.68 -19.39
N GLU A 241 12.88 -17.81 -19.41
CA GLU A 241 13.60 -18.79 -20.23
C GLU A 241 13.12 -20.21 -19.94
N ARG A 242 13.02 -20.59 -18.65
CA ARG A 242 12.49 -21.90 -18.28
C ARG A 242 11.05 -22.11 -18.76
N MET A 243 10.19 -21.09 -18.71
CA MET A 243 8.83 -21.20 -19.24
C MET A 243 8.82 -21.43 -20.75
N ARG A 244 9.69 -20.73 -21.49
CA ARG A 244 9.90 -20.95 -22.93
C ARG A 244 10.37 -22.39 -23.19
N ASP A 245 11.39 -22.84 -22.47
CA ASP A 245 12.03 -24.15 -22.67
C ASP A 245 11.11 -25.34 -22.32
N LEU A 246 10.05 -25.11 -21.53
CA LEU A 246 8.97 -26.08 -21.33
C LEU A 246 8.09 -26.29 -22.59
N GLY A 247 8.34 -25.56 -23.68
CA GLY A 247 7.58 -25.64 -24.93
C GLY A 247 6.46 -24.61 -25.03
N ASN A 248 6.66 -23.43 -24.44
CA ASN A 248 5.73 -22.29 -24.54
C ASN A 248 6.33 -21.15 -25.36
N THR A 249 5.48 -20.25 -25.82
CA THR A 249 5.90 -18.99 -26.46
C THR A 249 5.60 -17.83 -25.53
N LEU A 250 6.56 -16.94 -25.34
CA LEU A 250 6.40 -15.75 -24.50
C LEU A 250 6.53 -14.51 -25.38
N ILE A 251 5.53 -13.63 -25.31
CA ILE A 251 5.60 -12.27 -25.82
C ILE A 251 5.66 -11.36 -24.61
N VAL A 252 6.77 -10.65 -24.45
CA VAL A 252 7.02 -9.80 -23.29
C VAL A 252 7.13 -8.36 -23.76
N VAL A 253 6.24 -7.49 -23.27
CA VAL A 253 6.37 -6.05 -23.41
C VAL A 253 7.30 -5.58 -22.30
N GLU A 254 8.45 -5.01 -22.65
CA GLU A 254 9.46 -4.57 -21.69
C GLU A 254 10.18 -3.32 -22.16
N HIS A 255 10.84 -2.67 -21.20
CA HIS A 255 11.74 -1.54 -21.43
C HIS A 255 13.09 -1.72 -20.70
N ASP A 256 13.29 -2.83 -20.00
CA ASP A 256 14.54 -3.18 -19.33
C ASP A 256 15.58 -3.76 -20.30
N GLU A 257 16.80 -3.21 -20.23
CA GLU A 257 17.92 -3.56 -21.11
C GLU A 257 18.36 -5.02 -20.96
N ASP A 258 18.51 -5.53 -19.73
CA ASP A 258 18.94 -6.92 -19.49
C ASP A 258 17.95 -7.92 -20.10
N THR A 259 16.65 -7.61 -20.02
CA THR A 259 15.59 -8.47 -20.56
C THR A 259 15.58 -8.44 -22.09
N MET A 260 15.78 -7.27 -22.70
CA MET A 260 15.91 -7.14 -24.16
C MET A 260 17.13 -7.90 -24.68
N LEU A 261 18.29 -7.76 -24.03
CA LEU A 261 19.53 -8.44 -24.43
C LEU A 261 19.44 -9.96 -24.28
N ALA A 262 18.64 -10.45 -23.34
CA ALA A 262 18.39 -11.89 -23.16
C ALA A 262 17.31 -12.46 -24.08
N ALA A 263 16.60 -11.62 -24.84
CA ALA A 263 15.51 -12.08 -25.71
C ALA A 263 16.05 -12.83 -26.94
N ASP A 264 15.35 -13.89 -27.34
CA ASP A 264 15.65 -14.59 -28.60
C ASP A 264 15.32 -13.73 -29.83
N TYR A 265 14.31 -12.86 -29.69
CA TYR A 265 13.78 -12.01 -30.76
C TYR A 265 13.17 -10.74 -30.16
N ILE A 266 13.43 -9.60 -30.79
CA ILE A 266 12.88 -8.30 -30.43
C ILE A 266 12.04 -7.78 -31.59
N VAL A 267 10.88 -7.21 -31.26
CA VAL A 267 10.06 -6.41 -32.17
C VAL A 267 9.98 -5.01 -31.60
N ASP A 268 10.61 -4.05 -32.27
CA ASP A 268 10.59 -2.64 -31.89
C ASP A 268 9.39 -1.94 -32.55
N ILE A 269 8.61 -1.21 -31.75
CA ILE A 269 7.40 -0.52 -32.20
C ILE A 269 7.59 0.98 -32.02
N GLY A 270 7.40 1.75 -33.10
CA GLY A 270 7.63 3.18 -33.09
C GLY A 270 7.16 3.86 -34.37
N PRO A 271 7.82 4.95 -34.81
CA PRO A 271 8.96 5.65 -34.19
C PRO A 271 8.58 6.57 -33.01
N GLY A 272 7.29 6.79 -32.76
CA GLY A 272 6.79 7.59 -31.64
C GLY A 272 5.52 7.01 -31.02
N ALA A 273 4.85 7.80 -30.18
CA ALA A 273 3.59 7.41 -29.56
C ALA A 273 2.37 7.98 -30.31
N GLY A 274 1.20 7.35 -30.13
CA GLY A 274 -0.06 7.82 -30.71
C GLY A 274 -0.06 7.75 -32.24
N LEU A 275 -0.45 8.83 -32.91
CA LEU A 275 -0.49 8.92 -34.39
C LEU A 275 0.88 8.73 -35.05
N ASN A 276 1.97 8.90 -34.30
CA ASN A 276 3.34 8.74 -34.79
C ASN A 276 3.91 7.35 -34.50
N GLY A 277 3.08 6.41 -34.03
CA GLY A 277 3.46 5.04 -33.67
C GLY A 277 2.61 4.00 -34.39
N GLY A 278 2.74 2.73 -33.97
CA GLY A 278 1.96 1.62 -34.51
C GLY A 278 2.59 0.92 -35.71
N TYR A 279 3.86 1.22 -36.01
CA TYR A 279 4.66 0.56 -37.03
C TYR A 279 5.77 -0.25 -36.38
N ILE A 280 6.12 -1.38 -37.01
CA ILE A 280 7.33 -2.12 -36.65
C ILE A 280 8.52 -1.34 -37.24
N THR A 281 9.36 -0.79 -36.37
CA THR A 281 10.54 -0.02 -36.77
C THR A 281 11.73 -0.93 -37.06
N SER A 282 11.87 -2.01 -36.30
CA SER A 282 12.91 -3.02 -36.47
C SER A 282 12.45 -4.34 -35.85
N GLU A 283 12.91 -5.46 -36.39
CA GLU A 283 12.64 -6.80 -35.85
C GLU A 283 13.80 -7.73 -36.14
N GLY A 284 14.16 -8.59 -35.18
CA GLY A 284 15.33 -9.46 -35.30
C GLY A 284 15.88 -9.93 -33.97
N THR A 285 17.10 -10.45 -34.00
CA THR A 285 17.87 -10.69 -32.76
C THR A 285 18.24 -9.35 -32.09
N PRO A 286 18.57 -9.34 -30.79
CA PRO A 286 19.03 -8.12 -30.11
C PRO A 286 20.18 -7.41 -30.86
N ASP A 287 21.16 -8.17 -31.37
CA ASP A 287 22.28 -7.63 -32.14
C ASP A 287 21.82 -6.94 -33.44
N GLN A 288 20.87 -7.54 -34.17
CA GLN A 288 20.32 -6.95 -35.41
C GLN A 288 19.60 -5.64 -35.13
N VAL A 289 18.79 -5.59 -34.06
CA VAL A 289 18.07 -4.37 -33.65
C VAL A 289 19.05 -3.28 -33.20
N MET A 290 20.16 -3.64 -32.54
CA MET A 290 21.21 -2.69 -32.14
C MET A 290 21.95 -2.06 -33.34
N GLU A 291 22.10 -2.80 -34.43
CA GLU A 291 22.73 -2.32 -35.66
C GLU A 291 21.82 -1.40 -36.48
N ASP A 292 20.50 -1.60 -36.38
CA ASP A 292 19.49 -0.85 -37.13
C ASP A 292 19.44 0.64 -36.72
N PRO A 293 19.75 1.59 -37.63
CA PRO A 293 19.68 3.01 -37.34
C PRO A 293 18.25 3.54 -37.17
N GLU A 294 17.22 2.89 -37.71
CA GLU A 294 15.82 3.34 -37.59
C GLU A 294 15.20 2.97 -36.24
N SER A 295 15.77 1.98 -35.54
CA SER A 295 15.33 1.60 -34.18
C SER A 295 15.81 2.62 -33.14
N LEU A 296 14.87 3.35 -32.52
CA LEU A 296 15.19 4.19 -31.37
C LEU A 296 15.73 3.34 -30.21
N THR A 297 15.13 2.17 -29.99
CA THR A 297 15.54 1.21 -28.96
C THR A 297 16.96 0.71 -29.23
N GLY A 298 17.27 0.31 -30.47
CA GLY A 298 18.60 -0.08 -30.91
C GLY A 298 19.67 1.00 -30.71
N GLN A 299 19.32 2.27 -30.92
CA GLN A 299 20.22 3.39 -30.63
C GLN A 299 20.56 3.52 -29.14
N TYR A 300 19.63 3.20 -28.23
CA TYR A 300 19.91 3.18 -26.79
C TYR A 300 20.71 1.94 -26.38
N LEU A 301 20.35 0.75 -26.87
CA LEU A 301 21.04 -0.51 -26.57
C LEU A 301 22.50 -0.49 -27.08
N SER A 302 22.76 0.09 -28.25
CA SER A 302 24.12 0.26 -28.79
C SER A 302 24.93 1.38 -28.13
N GLY A 303 24.31 2.19 -27.26
CA GLY A 303 24.95 3.34 -26.62
C GLY A 303 25.12 4.57 -27.53
N LYS A 304 24.64 4.55 -28.78
CA LYS A 304 24.59 5.73 -29.67
C LYS A 304 23.78 6.87 -29.03
N ARG A 305 22.71 6.51 -28.31
CA ARG A 305 21.98 7.36 -27.38
C ARG A 305 22.09 6.80 -25.97
N TYR A 306 22.08 7.68 -24.99
CA TYR A 306 22.06 7.32 -23.57
C TYR A 306 21.51 8.49 -22.77
N ILE A 307 21.12 8.22 -21.52
CA ILE A 307 20.68 9.27 -20.60
C ILE A 307 21.94 9.89 -19.97
N PRO A 308 22.29 11.15 -20.30
CA PRO A 308 23.52 11.75 -19.80
C PRO A 308 23.45 11.98 -18.30
N LEU A 309 24.52 11.63 -17.59
CA LEU A 309 24.67 11.97 -16.18
C LEU A 309 24.89 13.49 -16.04
N PRO A 310 24.22 14.17 -15.08
CA PRO A 310 24.46 15.58 -14.83
C PRO A 310 25.92 15.82 -14.45
N LYS A 311 26.59 16.74 -15.16
CA LYS A 311 27.98 17.14 -14.88
C LYS A 311 28.13 17.71 -13.47
N GLU A 312 27.11 18.47 -13.04
CA GLU A 312 27.03 19.06 -11.71
C GLU A 312 25.74 18.59 -11.02
N ARG A 313 25.82 18.35 -9.71
CA ARG A 313 24.67 18.02 -8.88
C ARG A 313 24.24 19.25 -8.10
N ARG A 314 22.94 19.42 -7.89
CA ARG A 314 22.40 20.52 -7.08
C ARG A 314 23.00 20.49 -5.67
N ASN A 315 23.55 21.62 -5.23
CA ASN A 315 24.07 21.77 -3.88
C ASN A 315 22.96 21.59 -2.86
N ARG A 316 23.26 20.89 -1.77
CA ARG A 316 22.33 20.75 -0.65
C ARG A 316 22.26 22.07 0.10
N THR A 317 21.05 22.42 0.52
CA THR A 317 20.82 23.50 1.49
C THR A 317 20.62 22.90 2.88
N ASP A 318 20.50 23.73 3.90
CA ASP A 318 20.16 23.28 5.26
C ASP A 318 18.70 22.83 5.39
N ARG A 319 17.85 23.12 4.39
CA ARG A 319 16.44 22.77 4.36
C ARG A 319 16.26 21.27 4.14
N LYS A 320 15.57 20.61 5.06
CA LYS A 320 15.34 19.17 5.03
C LYS A 320 14.06 18.77 5.78
N ILE A 321 13.51 17.62 5.41
CA ILE A 321 12.48 16.93 6.17
C ILE A 321 13.11 15.77 6.91
N SER A 322 12.86 15.65 8.21
CA SER A 322 13.42 14.58 9.03
C SER A 322 12.32 13.66 9.52
N ILE A 323 12.33 12.41 9.09
CA ILE A 323 11.48 11.34 9.64
C ILE A 323 12.24 10.68 10.77
N LYS A 324 11.68 10.63 11.98
CA LYS A 324 12.32 9.96 13.13
C LYS A 324 11.49 8.78 13.63
N GLY A 325 12.19 7.68 13.90
CA GLY A 325 11.63 6.48 14.53
C GLY A 325 10.51 5.81 13.74
N ALA A 326 10.63 5.73 12.42
CA ALA A 326 9.71 5.00 11.56
C ALA A 326 9.78 3.50 11.86
N SER A 327 8.66 2.91 12.30
CA SER A 327 8.62 1.53 12.81
C SER A 327 7.40 0.75 12.29
N ALA A 328 6.86 1.14 11.13
CA ALA A 328 5.74 0.46 10.49
C ALA A 328 6.24 -0.70 9.61
N ASN A 329 5.47 -1.80 9.57
CA ASN A 329 5.81 -3.01 8.82
C ASN A 329 7.24 -3.49 9.13
N ASN A 330 8.08 -3.65 8.10
CA ASN A 330 9.47 -4.11 8.23
C ASN A 330 10.47 -3.01 8.65
N LEU A 331 10.03 -1.76 8.86
CA LEU A 331 10.92 -0.68 9.25
C LEU A 331 11.39 -0.85 10.71
N LYS A 332 12.70 -0.82 10.93
CA LYS A 332 13.34 -1.04 12.24
C LYS A 332 13.73 0.28 12.89
N ASN A 333 12.75 1.05 13.38
CA ASN A 333 12.96 2.34 14.05
C ASN A 333 13.84 3.31 13.23
N VAL A 334 13.59 3.39 11.93
CA VAL A 334 14.42 4.12 10.97
C VAL A 334 14.27 5.62 11.16
N SER A 335 15.39 6.34 11.14
CA SER A 335 15.40 7.81 11.11
C SER A 335 16.17 8.28 9.89
N VAL A 336 15.58 9.17 9.09
CA VAL A 336 16.15 9.64 7.83
C VAL A 336 15.89 11.12 7.65
N ASP A 337 16.88 11.81 7.09
CA ASP A 337 16.81 13.21 6.70
C ASP A 337 16.77 13.29 5.17
N ILE A 338 15.73 13.94 4.62
CA ILE A 338 15.49 14.12 3.19
C ILE A 338 15.75 15.59 2.84
N PRO A 339 16.83 15.91 2.12
CA PRO A 339 17.14 17.29 1.74
C PRO A 339 16.10 17.84 0.76
N LEU A 340 15.75 19.11 0.92
CA LEU A 340 14.81 19.82 0.05
C LEU A 340 15.56 20.56 -1.08
N GLY A 341 14.84 20.86 -2.17
CA GLY A 341 15.40 21.57 -3.33
C GLY A 341 16.33 20.71 -4.21
N VAL A 342 16.39 19.41 -3.97
CA VAL A 342 17.20 18.45 -4.74
C VAL A 342 16.37 17.25 -5.19
N PHE A 343 16.88 16.53 -6.20
CA PHE A 343 16.25 15.30 -6.68
C PHE A 343 16.64 14.14 -5.75
N ASN A 344 15.67 13.60 -5.02
CA ASN A 344 15.87 12.50 -4.09
C ASN A 344 15.38 11.19 -4.72
N ALA A 345 16.25 10.18 -4.77
CA ALA A 345 15.88 8.83 -5.19
C ALA A 345 15.93 7.88 -3.98
N VAL A 346 14.80 7.25 -3.66
CA VAL A 346 14.72 6.24 -2.59
C VAL A 346 14.83 4.86 -3.21
N THR A 347 15.98 4.22 -3.06
CA THR A 347 16.30 2.93 -3.69
C THR A 347 16.39 1.80 -2.65
N GLY A 348 16.48 0.56 -3.14
CA GLY A 348 16.59 -0.66 -2.35
C GLY A 348 15.72 -1.80 -2.90
N VAL A 349 15.96 -3.01 -2.41
CA VAL A 349 15.25 -4.23 -2.87
C VAL A 349 13.76 -4.21 -2.58
N SER A 350 12.98 -5.03 -3.29
CA SER A 350 11.54 -5.20 -3.02
C SER A 350 11.33 -5.74 -1.60
N GLY A 351 10.30 -5.23 -0.92
CA GLY A 351 10.06 -5.55 0.50
C GLY A 351 10.92 -4.80 1.54
N SER A 352 11.88 -3.96 1.13
CA SER A 352 12.74 -3.21 2.08
C SER A 352 12.02 -2.10 2.87
N GLY A 353 10.78 -1.77 2.51
CA GLY A 353 9.98 -0.75 3.20
C GLY A 353 9.97 0.64 2.55
N LYS A 354 10.44 0.79 1.30
CA LYS A 354 10.43 2.07 0.55
C LYS A 354 9.03 2.71 0.52
N SER A 355 8.02 1.97 0.07
CA SER A 355 6.64 2.45 0.00
C SER A 355 6.05 2.74 1.38
N THR A 356 6.43 1.98 2.40
CA THR A 356 6.02 2.27 3.78
C THR A 356 6.61 3.58 4.29
N LEU A 357 7.89 3.82 4.03
CA LEU A 357 8.56 5.05 4.45
C LEU A 357 8.00 6.28 3.72
N ILE A 358 7.84 6.18 2.41
CA ILE A 358 7.49 7.33 1.56
C ILE A 358 5.98 7.53 1.45
N ASN A 359 5.20 6.49 1.16
CA ASN A 359 3.76 6.62 0.95
C ASN A 359 2.97 6.49 2.26
N ASP A 360 3.29 5.51 3.11
CA ASP A 360 2.49 5.27 4.33
C ASP A 360 2.85 6.19 5.49
N ILE A 361 4.07 6.71 5.55
CA ILE A 361 4.52 7.62 6.60
C ILE A 361 4.60 9.04 6.07
N LEU A 362 5.55 9.33 5.18
CA LEU A 362 5.83 10.70 4.76
C LEU A 362 4.65 11.36 4.03
N ARG A 363 4.16 10.76 2.94
CA ARG A 363 3.05 11.30 2.15
C ARG A 363 1.81 11.49 3.02
N LYS A 364 1.38 10.46 3.76
CA LYS A 364 0.19 10.54 4.63
C LYS A 364 0.32 11.64 5.69
N ALA A 365 1.48 11.78 6.33
CA ALA A 365 1.71 12.83 7.30
C ALA A 365 1.66 14.23 6.68
N LEU A 366 2.28 14.41 5.51
CA LEU A 366 2.25 15.67 4.78
C LEU A 366 0.84 16.00 4.26
N SER A 367 0.12 15.02 3.69
CA SER A 367 -1.27 15.20 3.28
C SER A 367 -2.20 15.52 4.45
N GLN A 368 -1.97 14.90 5.61
CA GLN A 368 -2.73 15.20 6.83
C GLN A 368 -2.49 16.65 7.29
N LYS A 369 -1.23 17.11 7.32
CA LYS A 369 -0.87 18.45 7.80
C LYS A 369 -1.14 19.57 6.80
N LEU A 370 -0.88 19.36 5.51
CA LEU A 370 -1.00 20.38 4.45
C LEU A 370 -2.39 20.40 3.81
N HIS A 371 -3.00 19.23 3.59
CA HIS A 371 -4.27 19.09 2.85
C HIS A 371 -5.46 18.71 3.75
N ARG A 372 -5.26 18.61 5.06
CA ARG A 372 -6.26 18.14 6.04
C ARG A 372 -6.84 16.77 5.64
N ALA A 373 -6.03 15.93 4.98
CA ALA A 373 -6.44 14.61 4.55
C ALA A 373 -6.75 13.72 5.76
N ARG A 374 -7.69 12.78 5.58
CA ARG A 374 -8.19 11.90 6.66
C ARG A 374 -7.28 10.69 6.92
N GLU A 375 -6.27 10.49 6.08
CA GLU A 375 -5.36 9.35 6.17
C GLU A 375 -4.44 9.47 7.37
N LYS A 376 -4.40 8.44 8.23
CA LYS A 376 -3.46 8.39 9.35
C LYS A 376 -2.10 7.86 8.87
N PRO A 377 -0.99 8.58 9.10
CA PRO A 377 0.33 8.05 8.82
C PRO A 377 0.62 6.81 9.66
N ALA A 378 1.37 5.87 9.08
CA ALA A 378 1.79 4.65 9.77
C ALA A 378 2.74 4.96 10.94
N LYS A 379 3.02 3.95 11.77
CA LYS A 379 3.76 4.12 13.03
C LYS A 379 5.14 4.78 12.83
N HIS A 380 5.30 5.96 13.41
CA HIS A 380 6.54 6.74 13.48
C HIS A 380 6.53 7.59 14.76
N ARG A 381 7.68 8.16 15.15
CA ARG A 381 7.77 9.01 16.35
C ARG A 381 7.41 10.46 16.06
N GLU A 382 8.07 11.06 15.07
CA GLU A 382 7.90 12.47 14.71
C GLU A 382 8.40 12.73 13.29
N ILE A 383 7.88 13.78 12.64
CA ILE A 383 8.39 14.32 11.38
C ILE A 383 8.62 15.82 11.58
N LYS A 384 9.83 16.30 11.23
CA LYS A 384 10.25 17.71 11.35
C LYS A 384 10.51 18.33 9.98
N GLY A 385 10.40 19.65 9.85
CA GLY A 385 10.64 20.36 8.60
C GLY A 385 9.43 20.36 7.65
N ILE A 386 8.21 20.11 8.16
CA ILE A 386 6.98 20.14 7.34
C ILE A 386 6.65 21.57 6.94
N GLU A 387 6.94 22.52 7.82
CA GLU A 387 6.84 23.98 7.65
C GLU A 387 7.66 24.53 6.47
N GLU A 388 8.59 23.74 5.93
CA GLU A 388 9.34 24.08 4.74
C GLU A 388 8.59 23.81 3.43
N LEU A 389 7.41 23.20 3.50
CA LEU A 389 6.58 22.83 2.36
C LEU A 389 5.19 23.47 2.44
N ASP A 390 4.71 23.94 1.29
CA ASP A 390 3.34 24.44 1.16
C ASP A 390 2.41 23.38 0.57
N TYR A 391 2.96 22.50 -0.27
CA TYR A 391 2.16 21.53 -1.02
C TYR A 391 2.90 20.19 -1.19
N VAL A 392 2.13 19.10 -1.18
CA VAL A 392 2.58 17.76 -1.57
C VAL A 392 1.75 17.26 -2.75
N VAL A 393 2.43 16.98 -3.86
CA VAL A 393 1.84 16.28 -5.02
C VAL A 393 2.30 14.83 -4.95
N ASN A 394 1.37 13.88 -5.10
CA ASN A 394 1.70 12.46 -5.24
C ASN A 394 1.24 11.97 -6.60
N ILE A 395 2.16 11.39 -7.36
CA ILE A 395 1.88 10.65 -8.58
C ILE A 395 2.22 9.19 -8.30
N ASP A 396 1.23 8.30 -8.39
CA ASP A 396 1.39 6.88 -8.12
C ASP A 396 0.95 6.02 -9.31
N GLN A 397 0.99 4.70 -9.12
CA GLN A 397 0.64 3.71 -10.14
C GLN A 397 -0.85 3.40 -10.20
N SER A 398 -1.69 4.14 -9.46
CA SER A 398 -3.12 3.90 -9.53
C SER A 398 -3.60 4.15 -10.97
N PRO A 399 -4.43 3.25 -11.52
CA PRO A 399 -4.96 3.45 -12.86
C PRO A 399 -5.75 4.76 -12.87
N ILE A 400 -5.42 5.64 -13.82
CA ILE A 400 -6.24 6.81 -14.13
C ILE A 400 -7.64 6.29 -14.47
N GLY A 401 -8.68 6.90 -13.89
CA GLY A 401 -10.06 6.38 -13.88
C GLY A 401 -10.52 5.75 -15.20
N ARG A 402 -11.31 4.67 -15.10
CA ARG A 402 -11.86 3.97 -16.27
C ARG A 402 -12.92 4.84 -16.97
N THR A 403 -12.49 5.67 -17.90
CA THR A 403 -13.32 6.06 -19.05
C THR A 403 -12.86 5.25 -20.25
N GLN A 404 -13.82 4.79 -21.08
CA GLN A 404 -13.56 4.04 -22.31
C GLN A 404 -12.38 4.65 -23.10
N ASP A 405 -11.49 3.79 -23.61
CA ASP A 405 -10.52 4.07 -24.69
C ASP A 405 -9.16 4.70 -24.36
N ARG A 406 -8.40 4.15 -23.38
CA ARG A 406 -6.94 4.40 -23.32
C ARG A 406 -6.11 3.16 -22.97
N ILE A 407 -5.20 2.79 -23.88
CA ILE A 407 -4.09 1.85 -23.65
C ILE A 407 -3.03 2.58 -22.81
N GLN A 408 -2.60 1.97 -21.71
CA GLN A 408 -1.73 2.57 -20.69
C GLN A 408 -0.26 2.31 -20.97
N GLN A 409 0.60 3.34 -20.88
CA GLN A 409 2.03 3.18 -20.61
C GLN A 409 2.26 3.32 -19.10
N ARG A 410 2.97 2.38 -18.47
CA ARG A 410 3.18 2.31 -17.01
C ARG A 410 4.63 2.59 -16.62
N THR A 411 5.13 3.78 -16.90
CA THR A 411 6.47 4.16 -16.41
C THR A 411 6.46 4.45 -14.90
N GLN A 412 7.38 3.83 -14.17
CA GLN A 412 7.55 3.99 -12.72
C GLN A 412 8.27 5.30 -12.38
N VAL A 413 7.53 6.32 -11.93
CA VAL A 413 8.09 7.43 -11.16
C VAL A 413 7.14 7.75 -10.01
N TYR A 414 7.51 7.40 -8.77
CA TYR A 414 6.92 8.04 -7.60
C TYR A 414 7.46 9.46 -7.53
N LEU A 415 6.85 10.36 -8.31
CA LEU A 415 7.21 11.76 -8.26
C LEU A 415 6.41 12.39 -7.13
N ILE A 416 7.02 12.44 -5.95
CA ILE A 416 6.53 13.33 -4.90
C ILE A 416 7.20 14.68 -5.10
N ILE A 417 6.47 15.61 -5.70
CA ILE A 417 6.93 17.00 -5.82
C ILE A 417 6.60 17.69 -4.51
N PHE A 418 7.65 18.09 -3.81
CA PHE A 418 7.60 18.97 -2.66
C PHE A 418 7.83 20.40 -3.15
N ALA A 419 6.75 21.19 -3.21
CA ALA A 419 6.81 22.57 -3.69
C ALA A 419 6.65 23.54 -2.51
N LYS A 420 7.51 24.56 -2.48
CA LYS A 420 7.29 25.81 -1.74
C LYS A 420 7.09 26.89 -2.79
N CYS A 421 5.97 27.60 -2.74
CA CYS A 421 5.74 28.73 -3.63
C CYS A 421 6.63 29.86 -3.10
N LEU A 422 7.70 30.21 -3.82
CA LEU A 422 8.44 31.44 -3.55
C LEU A 422 7.48 32.59 -3.85
N ARG A 423 6.89 33.18 -2.80
CA ARG A 423 6.27 34.51 -2.89
C ARG A 423 7.34 35.58 -2.79
#